data_AF-A0A8S2FPF2-F1
#
_entry.id   AF-A0A8S2FPF2-F1
#
_cell.length_a   1.000
_cell.length_b   1.000
_cell.length_c   1.000
_cell.angle_alpha   90.00
_cell.angle_beta   90.00
_cell.angle_gamma   90.00
#
_symmetry.space_group_name_H-M   'P 1'
#
loop_
_entity.id
_entity.type
_entity.pdbx_description
1 polymer ?
#
loop_
_entity_poly.entity_id
_entity_poly.type
_entity_poly.pdbx_seq_one_letter_code
_entity_poly.pdbx_strand_id
1 'polypeptide(L)'
;MIRKGSRCCGEHLEDGRLILDAINIVKPHKIESTIFKTGDVQLLINTSQMLYNKKKRLDFDDCNAISNDEYYTLTSLNKAQFDNLIKEIAVSPIRNTSIRSIRTAVACLLCKLRLGLSNTVLGLLFELPDKRAVSRVIESARKALLESFVPDHLGFSHINRRQIIDNHTTTIARELMGGRNDTLVLIVDGTYIYIQVNEKVS
;
A
#
# COMPACT_ATOMS: atom_id res chain seq x y z
N MET A 1 27.52 20.45 -0.45
CA MET A 1 26.39 20.76 0.48
C MET A 1 25.95 22.19 0.23
N ILE A 2 24.66 22.42 -0.03
CA ILE A 2 24.10 23.77 -0.16
C ILE A 2 24.08 24.43 1.23
N ARG A 3 24.57 25.67 1.36
CA ARG A 3 24.66 26.35 2.66
C ARG A 3 23.26 26.67 3.20
N LYS A 4 23.10 26.59 4.52
CA LYS A 4 21.87 27.01 5.22
C LYS A 4 21.63 28.51 4.92
N GLY A 5 20.51 28.84 4.26
CA GLY A 5 20.17 30.19 3.81
C GLY A 5 20.29 30.44 2.30
N SER A 6 20.76 29.46 1.51
CA SER A 6 20.74 29.56 0.06
C SER A 6 19.31 29.50 -0.48
N ARG A 7 18.91 30.52 -1.24
CA ARG A 7 17.60 30.60 -1.91
C ARG A 7 17.67 29.77 -3.20
N CYS A 8 16.96 28.65 -3.25
CA CYS A 8 16.73 27.90 -4.48
C CYS A 8 15.30 28.22 -4.96
N CYS A 9 15.12 28.58 -6.22
CA CYS A 9 13.78 28.83 -6.77
C CYS A 9 13.04 27.51 -7.02
N GLY A 10 11.72 27.54 -6.91
CA GLY A 10 10.87 26.34 -7.03
C GLY A 10 10.95 25.65 -8.38
N GLU A 11 11.26 26.39 -9.45
CA GLU A 11 11.43 25.84 -10.81
C GLU A 11 12.64 24.91 -10.95
N HIS A 12 13.61 24.99 -10.04
CA HIS A 12 14.78 24.10 -10.05
C HIS A 12 14.62 22.91 -9.10
N LEU A 13 13.45 22.75 -8.48
CA LEU A 13 13.18 21.70 -7.50
C LEU A 13 11.98 20.86 -7.93
N GLU A 14 12.19 19.55 -8.02
CA GLU A 14 11.12 18.55 -8.14
C GLU A 14 11.17 17.68 -6.88
N ASP A 15 10.05 17.59 -6.15
CA ASP A 15 9.96 16.89 -4.85
C ASP A 15 11.05 17.29 -3.83
N GLY A 16 11.42 18.57 -3.82
CA GLY A 16 12.45 19.11 -2.92
C GLY A 16 13.89 18.73 -3.30
N ARG A 17 14.11 18.17 -4.49
CA ARG A 17 15.43 17.83 -5.03
C ARG A 17 15.72 18.65 -6.29
N LEU A 18 17.00 18.96 -6.52
CA LEU A 18 17.41 19.67 -7.73
C LEU A 18 17.13 18.81 -8.97
N ILE A 19 16.48 19.40 -9.97
CA ILE A 19 16.32 18.77 -11.29
C ILE A 19 17.68 18.64 -11.99
N LEU A 20 17.84 17.62 -12.83
CA LEU A 20 19.09 17.30 -13.54
C LEU A 20 19.64 18.50 -14.33
N ASP A 21 18.76 19.25 -14.99
CA ASP A 21 19.13 20.43 -15.75
C ASP A 21 19.70 21.53 -14.85
N ALA A 22 19.12 21.72 -13.67
CA ALA A 22 19.62 22.68 -12.69
C ALA A 22 21.00 22.27 -12.17
N ILE A 23 21.24 20.98 -11.94
CA ILE A 23 22.54 20.44 -11.50
C ILE A 23 23.63 20.74 -12.54
N ASN A 24 23.32 20.54 -13.82
CA ASN A 24 24.26 20.77 -14.92
C ASN A 24 24.63 22.25 -15.11
N ILE A 25 23.78 23.17 -14.65
CA ILE A 25 24.01 24.61 -14.71
C ILE A 25 24.82 25.11 -13.49
N VAL A 26 24.90 24.34 -12.40
CA VAL A 26 25.71 24.71 -11.22
C VAL A 26 27.19 24.68 -11.56
N LYS A 27 27.73 25.83 -11.94
CA LYS A 27 29.17 26.02 -12.07
C LYS A 27 29.80 26.14 -10.67
N PRO A 28 30.82 25.34 -10.33
CA PRO A 28 31.49 25.47 -9.05
C PRO A 28 32.17 26.85 -8.97
N HIS A 29 31.79 27.64 -7.97
CA HIS A 29 32.40 28.97 -7.73
C HIS A 29 33.86 28.85 -7.29
N LYS A 30 34.24 27.72 -6.69
CA LYS A 30 35.61 27.38 -6.29
C LYS A 30 35.77 25.86 -6.33
N ILE A 31 36.82 25.39 -7.00
CA ILE A 31 37.19 23.97 -7.00
C ILE A 31 38.28 23.81 -5.94
N GLU A 32 37.91 23.30 -4.77
CA GLU A 32 38.86 22.88 -3.75
C GLU A 32 39.00 21.36 -3.85
N SER A 33 40.21 20.88 -4.14
CA SER A 33 40.52 19.45 -4.08
C SER A 33 40.97 19.09 -2.67
N THR A 34 40.16 18.31 -1.98
CA THR A 34 40.55 17.64 -0.73
C THR A 34 40.92 16.20 -1.04
N ILE A 35 42.07 15.76 -0.55
CA ILE A 35 42.47 14.36 -0.62
C ILE A 35 41.65 13.61 0.42
N PHE A 36 40.84 12.65 -0.02
CA PHE A 36 40.13 11.75 0.87
C PHE A 36 41.14 10.99 1.73
N LYS A 37 41.08 11.20 3.04
CA LYS A 37 41.87 10.40 3.98
C LYS A 37 41.19 9.04 4.15
N THR A 38 41.93 8.04 4.63
CA THR A 38 41.40 6.69 4.88
C THR A 38 40.14 6.71 5.75
N GLY A 39 40.07 7.61 6.74
CA GLY A 39 38.88 7.79 7.58
C GLY A 39 37.65 8.32 6.83
N ASP A 40 37.85 9.17 5.83
CA ASP A 40 36.76 9.71 5.00
C ASP A 40 36.20 8.64 4.06
N VAL A 41 37.07 7.80 3.50
CA VAL A 41 36.68 6.64 2.67
C VAL A 41 35.94 5.62 3.52
N GLN A 42 36.41 5.34 4.73
CA GLN A 42 35.73 4.43 5.65
C GLN A 42 34.35 4.96 6.06
N LEU A 43 34.24 6.27 6.34
CA LEU A 43 32.96 6.90 6.64
C LEU A 43 32.00 6.81 5.45
N LEU A 44 32.47 7.06 4.23
CA LEU A 44 31.68 6.94 3.00
C LEU A 44 31.16 5.50 2.83
N ILE A 45 32.05 4.50 2.92
CA ILE A 45 31.70 3.09 2.78
C ILE A 45 30.70 2.66 3.87
N ASN A 46 30.95 3.01 5.13
CA ASN A 46 30.04 2.68 6.23
C ASN A 46 28.67 3.32 6.04
N THR A 47 28.63 4.59 5.61
CA THR A 47 27.38 5.30 5.35
C THR A 47 26.63 4.65 4.18
N SER A 48 27.33 4.33 3.09
CA SER A 48 26.76 3.62 1.94
C SER A 48 26.26 2.22 2.32
N GLN A 49 26.97 1.48 3.16
CA GLN A 49 26.54 0.17 3.67
C GLN A 49 25.31 0.30 4.56
N MET A 50 25.23 1.31 5.43
CA MET A 50 24.03 1.58 6.24
C MET A 50 22.83 1.94 5.37
N LEU A 51 23.04 2.74 4.32
CA LEU A 51 21.99 3.07 3.35
C LEU A 51 21.57 1.86 2.51
N TYR A 52 22.50 0.99 2.15
CA TYR A 52 22.22 -0.24 1.41
C TYR A 52 21.49 -1.27 2.27
N ASN A 53 21.89 -1.40 3.54
CA ASN A 53 21.23 -2.30 4.49
C ASN A 53 19.81 -1.83 4.86
N LYS A 54 19.52 -0.52 4.77
CA LYS A 54 18.15 0.01 4.88
C LYS A 54 17.20 -0.47 3.78
N LYS A 55 17.69 -0.95 2.62
CA LYS A 55 16.83 -1.45 1.53
C LYS A 55 16.14 -2.80 1.82
N LYS A 56 16.42 -3.46 2.94
CA LYS A 56 15.73 -4.72 3.28
C LYS A 56 14.30 -4.53 3.77
N ARG A 57 13.92 -3.30 4.11
CA ARG A 57 12.60 -2.97 4.67
C ARG A 57 11.63 -2.61 3.56
N LEU A 58 10.45 -3.23 3.59
CA LEU A 58 9.30 -2.70 2.87
C LEU A 58 8.75 -1.50 3.63
N ASP A 59 9.13 -0.30 3.17
CA ASP A 59 8.62 0.95 3.72
C ASP A 59 7.56 1.53 2.78
N PHE A 60 6.29 1.36 3.15
CA PHE A 60 5.17 1.90 2.40
C PHE A 60 4.84 3.35 2.79
N ASP A 61 5.54 3.92 3.78
CA ASP A 61 5.38 5.31 4.20
C ASP A 61 6.30 6.26 3.40
N ASP A 62 7.44 5.76 2.91
CA ASP A 62 8.31 6.49 1.98
C ASP A 62 7.93 6.21 0.51
N CYS A 63 7.46 7.26 -0.19
CA CYS A 63 7.06 7.17 -1.60
C CYS A 63 8.20 6.75 -2.56
N ASN A 64 9.45 6.88 -2.14
CA ASN A 64 10.64 6.53 -2.91
C ASN A 64 11.26 5.19 -2.54
N ALA A 65 10.79 4.55 -1.45
CA ALA A 65 11.39 3.30 -0.98
C ALA A 65 11.06 2.09 -1.86
N ILE A 66 9.88 2.09 -2.50
CA ILE A 66 9.37 0.99 -3.32
C ILE A 66 8.99 1.55 -4.70
N SER A 67 9.39 0.88 -5.78
CA SER A 67 9.02 1.24 -7.16
C SER A 67 7.55 0.90 -7.46
N ASN A 68 6.98 1.43 -8.54
CA ASN A 68 5.58 1.16 -8.90
C ASN A 68 5.34 -0.32 -9.25
N ASP A 69 6.31 -0.96 -9.90
CA ASP A 69 6.25 -2.37 -10.27
C ASP A 69 6.34 -3.29 -9.04
N GLU A 70 7.18 -2.94 -8.07
CA GLU A 70 7.25 -3.63 -6.78
C GLU A 70 5.94 -3.45 -5.99
N TYR A 71 5.34 -2.25 -5.99
CA TYR A 71 4.03 -2.00 -5.40
C TYR A 71 2.97 -2.96 -5.97
N TYR A 72 2.90 -3.06 -7.29
CA TYR A 72 1.96 -3.93 -7.97
C TYR A 72 2.24 -5.41 -7.69
N THR A 73 3.51 -5.82 -7.69
CA THR A 73 3.91 -7.20 -7.38
C THR A 73 3.51 -7.60 -5.96
N LEU A 74 3.74 -6.71 -4.99
CA LEU A 74 3.51 -6.96 -3.57
C LEU A 74 2.01 -6.88 -3.20
N THR A 75 1.29 -5.90 -3.74
CA THR A 75 -0.08 -5.56 -3.28
C THR A 75 -1.16 -5.74 -4.33
N SER A 76 -0.81 -6.02 -5.59
CA SER A 76 -1.69 -5.98 -6.76
C SER A 76 -2.24 -4.59 -7.12
N LEU A 77 -1.74 -3.53 -6.47
CA LEU A 77 -2.11 -2.15 -6.72
C LEU A 77 -0.87 -1.34 -7.10
N ASN A 78 -1.02 -0.45 -8.08
CA ASN A 78 0.00 0.57 -8.31
C ASN A 78 -0.03 1.65 -7.21
N LYS A 79 0.97 2.53 -7.15
CA LYS A 79 1.09 3.57 -6.12
C LYS A 79 -0.16 4.45 -6.01
N ALA A 80 -0.67 4.92 -7.13
CA ALA A 80 -1.83 5.82 -7.16
C ALA A 80 -3.11 5.12 -6.66
N GLN A 81 -3.33 3.87 -7.06
CA GLN A 81 -4.44 3.05 -6.59
C GLN A 81 -4.34 2.79 -5.08
N PHE A 82 -3.13 2.47 -4.60
CA PHE A 82 -2.88 2.27 -3.19
C PHE A 82 -3.15 3.56 -2.39
N ASP A 83 -2.71 4.71 -2.89
CA ASP A 83 -2.96 6.01 -2.24
C ASP A 83 -4.45 6.35 -2.17
N ASN A 84 -5.21 6.07 -3.23
CA ASN A 84 -6.65 6.24 -3.21
C ASN A 84 -7.32 5.33 -2.18
N LEU A 85 -6.92 4.05 -2.12
CA LEU A 85 -7.41 3.13 -1.08
C LEU A 85 -7.12 3.66 0.33
N ILE A 86 -5.93 4.19 0.58
CA ILE A 86 -5.57 4.75 1.89
C ILE A 86 -6.43 5.97 2.24
N LYS A 87 -6.79 6.82 1.27
CA LYS A 87 -7.68 7.97 1.51
C LYS A 87 -9.07 7.54 1.98
N GLU A 88 -9.64 6.49 1.39
CA GLU A 88 -10.93 5.94 1.80
C GLU A 88 -10.90 5.39 3.24
N ILE A 89 -9.77 4.76 3.64
CA ILE A 89 -9.63 4.15 4.97
C ILE A 89 -9.22 5.20 6.03
N ALA A 90 -8.65 6.34 5.63
CA ALA A 90 -8.16 7.37 6.56
C ALA A 90 -9.27 8.02 7.42
N VAL A 91 -10.54 7.76 7.10
CA VAL A 91 -11.72 8.20 7.87
C VAL A 91 -11.96 7.32 9.11
N SER A 92 -11.41 6.10 9.14
CA SER A 92 -11.51 5.18 10.28
C SER A 92 -10.56 5.56 11.43
N PRO A 93 -10.93 5.35 12.71
CA PRO A 93 -10.09 5.66 13.85
C PRO A 93 -8.99 4.60 14.06
N ILE A 94 -8.16 4.36 13.05
CA ILE A 94 -6.91 3.61 13.26
C ILE A 94 -5.96 4.53 14.00
N ARG A 95 -5.73 4.24 15.27
CA ARG A 95 -4.68 4.90 16.05
C ARG A 95 -3.34 4.57 15.38
N ASN A 96 -2.77 5.53 14.65
CA ASN A 96 -1.37 5.47 14.24
C ASN A 96 -0.54 5.25 15.52
N THR A 97 0.27 4.20 15.53
CA THR A 97 1.23 3.97 16.61
C THR A 97 2.63 4.24 16.08
N SER A 98 3.59 4.53 16.97
CA SER A 98 4.99 4.81 16.61
C SER A 98 5.68 3.69 15.83
N ILE A 99 5.08 2.49 15.76
CA ILE A 99 5.64 1.29 15.13
C ILE A 99 4.89 0.94 13.83
N ARG A 100 3.71 1.53 13.58
CA ARG A 100 2.81 1.06 12.53
C ARG A 100 1.91 2.19 12.02
N SER A 101 2.14 2.57 10.77
CA SER A 101 1.21 3.40 10.00
C SER A 101 0.05 2.58 9.43
N ILE A 102 -1.02 3.26 9.04
CA ILE A 102 -2.11 2.69 8.26
C ILE A 102 -1.62 2.08 6.93
N ARG A 103 -0.63 2.71 6.27
CA ARG A 103 -0.08 2.25 4.99
C ARG A 103 0.63 0.93 5.15
N THR A 104 1.54 0.84 6.12
CA THR A 104 2.24 -0.40 6.47
C THR A 104 1.27 -1.52 6.82
N ALA A 105 0.18 -1.20 7.52
CA ALA A 105 -0.84 -2.19 7.88
C ALA A 105 -1.60 -2.76 6.68
N VAL A 106 -2.12 -1.87 5.84
CA VAL A 106 -2.87 -2.24 4.64
C VAL A 106 -1.95 -2.99 3.67
N ALA A 107 -0.73 -2.51 3.47
CA ALA A 107 0.27 -3.18 2.64
C ALA A 107 0.59 -4.59 3.14
N CYS A 108 0.77 -4.78 4.46
CA CYS A 108 1.03 -6.09 5.05
C CYS A 108 -0.13 -7.07 4.81
N LEU A 109 -1.38 -6.60 4.97
CA LEU A 109 -2.57 -7.39 4.64
C LEU A 109 -2.63 -7.74 3.14
N LEU A 110 -2.41 -6.77 2.25
CA LEU A 110 -2.45 -7.02 0.80
C LEU A 110 -1.35 -7.99 0.37
N CYS A 111 -0.13 -7.86 0.91
CA CYS A 111 0.96 -8.82 0.68
C CYS A 111 0.57 -10.23 1.15
N LYS A 112 -0.07 -10.35 2.33
CA LYS A 112 -0.55 -11.63 2.84
C LYS A 112 -1.54 -12.29 1.88
N LEU A 113 -2.52 -11.53 1.39
CA LEU A 113 -3.56 -12.01 0.48
C LEU A 113 -3.01 -12.34 -0.90
N ARG A 114 -2.11 -11.51 -1.43
CA ARG A 114 -1.56 -11.65 -2.77
C ARG A 114 -0.53 -12.77 -2.88
N LEU A 115 0.38 -12.86 -1.91
CA LEU A 115 1.56 -13.73 -1.98
C LEU A 115 1.46 -14.96 -1.09
N GLY A 116 0.44 -15.06 -0.23
CA GLY A 116 0.25 -16.21 0.67
C GLY A 116 1.35 -16.38 1.73
N LEU A 117 2.15 -15.34 2.01
CA LEU A 117 3.33 -15.43 2.88
C LEU A 117 2.98 -15.77 4.33
N SER A 118 3.85 -16.51 5.02
CA SER A 118 3.67 -16.77 6.45
C SER A 118 3.84 -15.49 7.28
N ASN A 119 3.22 -15.44 8.47
CA ASN A 119 3.36 -14.27 9.34
C ASN A 119 4.81 -14.06 9.80
N THR A 120 5.62 -15.12 9.86
CA THR A 120 7.05 -15.01 10.16
C THR A 120 7.79 -14.28 9.04
N VAL A 121 7.53 -14.63 7.77
CA VAL A 121 8.16 -13.96 6.62
C VAL A 121 7.70 -12.50 6.52
N LEU A 122 6.42 -12.23 6.72
CA LEU A 122 5.92 -10.85 6.77
C LEU A 122 6.55 -10.05 7.92
N GLY A 123 6.79 -10.69 9.06
CA GLY A 123 7.51 -10.04 10.17
C GLY A 123 8.91 -9.60 9.78
N LEU A 124 9.63 -10.42 9.00
CA LEU A 124 10.96 -10.08 8.48
C LEU A 124 10.90 -8.94 7.45
N LEU A 125 9.96 -9.00 6.50
CA LEU A 125 9.86 -8.01 5.41
C LEU A 125 9.41 -6.62 5.89
N PHE A 126 8.53 -6.58 6.88
CA PHE A 126 7.97 -5.34 7.45
C PHE A 126 8.63 -4.92 8.77
N GLU A 127 9.69 -5.62 9.19
CA GLU A 127 10.41 -5.38 10.46
C GLU A 127 9.48 -5.35 11.70
N LEU A 128 8.48 -6.22 11.71
CA LEU A 128 7.59 -6.39 12.85
C LEU A 128 8.21 -7.39 13.84
N PRO A 129 8.12 -7.11 15.16
CA PRO A 129 8.93 -7.80 16.16
C PRO A 129 8.64 -9.31 16.24
N ASP A 130 7.40 -9.73 15.96
CA ASP A 130 7.00 -11.13 16.02
C ASP A 130 5.73 -11.43 15.20
N LYS A 131 5.43 -12.72 15.02
CA LYS A 131 4.25 -13.20 14.26
C LYS A 131 2.90 -12.75 14.84
N ARG A 132 2.83 -12.47 16.15
CA ARG A 132 1.61 -11.95 16.82
C ARG A 132 1.45 -10.46 16.51
N ALA A 133 2.53 -9.69 16.45
CA ALA A 133 2.51 -8.30 15.98
C ALA A 133 1.98 -8.23 14.54
N VAL A 134 2.46 -9.09 13.64
CA VAL A 134 1.93 -9.22 12.27
C VAL A 134 0.44 -9.55 12.27
N SER A 135 0.00 -10.51 13.10
CA SER A 135 -1.42 -10.85 13.19
C SER A 135 -2.28 -9.66 13.62
N ARG A 136 -1.85 -8.90 14.63
CA ARG A 136 -2.53 -7.67 15.07
C ARG A 136 -2.53 -6.58 14.00
N VAL A 137 -1.47 -6.53 13.19
CA VAL A 137 -1.34 -5.61 12.05
C VAL A 137 -2.39 -5.91 10.98
N ILE A 138 -2.45 -7.17 10.57
CA ILE A 138 -3.41 -7.66 9.58
C ILE A 138 -4.85 -7.48 10.09
N GLU A 139 -5.10 -7.83 11.34
CA GLU A 139 -6.42 -7.71 11.98
C GLU A 139 -6.97 -6.27 11.91
N SER A 140 -6.16 -5.30 12.31
CA SER A 140 -6.65 -3.92 12.33
C SER A 140 -6.73 -3.29 10.94
N ALA A 141 -5.92 -3.74 9.96
CA ALA A 141 -6.13 -3.35 8.56
C ALA A 141 -7.45 -3.92 8.02
N ARG A 142 -7.76 -5.19 8.32
CA ARG A 142 -9.01 -5.84 7.92
C ARG A 142 -10.22 -5.11 8.51
N LYS A 143 -10.17 -4.80 9.81
CA LYS A 143 -11.26 -4.06 10.48
C LYS A 143 -11.53 -2.71 9.82
N ALA A 144 -10.48 -1.95 9.53
CA ALA A 144 -10.65 -0.64 8.92
C ALA A 144 -11.17 -0.70 7.48
N LEU A 145 -10.77 -1.71 6.69
CA LEU A 145 -11.36 -1.96 5.38
C LEU A 145 -12.84 -2.32 5.49
N LEU A 146 -13.21 -3.19 6.45
CA LEU A 146 -14.61 -3.57 6.67
C LEU A 146 -15.50 -2.41 7.13
N GLU A 147 -14.94 -1.45 7.88
CA GLU A 147 -15.68 -0.31 8.42
C GLU A 147 -15.78 0.86 7.43
N SER A 148 -14.71 1.19 6.69
CA SER A 148 -14.66 2.39 5.85
C SER A 148 -14.63 2.16 4.34
N PHE A 149 -14.23 0.97 3.88
CA PHE A 149 -14.11 0.72 2.45
C PHE A 149 -15.24 -0.18 1.93
N VAL A 150 -15.49 -1.30 2.61
CA VAL A 150 -16.46 -2.31 2.16
C VAL A 150 -17.87 -1.75 2.02
N PRO A 151 -18.45 -1.00 2.98
CA PRO A 151 -19.85 -0.55 2.85
C PRO A 151 -20.12 0.25 1.57
N ASP A 152 -19.18 1.10 1.18
CA ASP A 152 -19.32 2.07 0.09
C ASP A 152 -18.83 1.55 -1.27
N HIS A 153 -18.05 0.47 -1.29
CA HIS A 153 -17.42 -0.05 -2.52
C HIS A 153 -17.68 -1.53 -2.81
N LEU A 154 -18.10 -2.32 -1.80
CA LEU A 154 -18.27 -3.79 -1.91
C LEU A 154 -19.54 -4.32 -1.21
N GLY A 155 -20.18 -3.54 -0.34
CA GLY A 155 -21.37 -3.93 0.43
C GLY A 155 -22.66 -3.69 -0.36
N PHE A 156 -23.75 -4.36 -0.02
CA PHE A 156 -25.03 -4.16 -0.72
C PHE A 156 -25.62 -2.73 -0.59
N SER A 157 -25.01 -1.88 0.24
CA SER A 157 -25.42 -0.50 0.51
C SER A 157 -25.09 0.49 -0.61
N HIS A 158 -24.10 0.20 -1.48
CA HIS A 158 -23.66 1.13 -2.53
C HIS A 158 -24.26 0.85 -3.92
N ILE A 159 -25.02 -0.24 -4.10
CA ILE A 159 -25.68 -0.55 -5.36
C ILE A 159 -27.19 -0.57 -5.17
N ASN A 160 -27.87 0.35 -5.84
CA ASN A 160 -29.33 0.36 -5.86
C ASN A 160 -29.84 -0.83 -6.69
N ARG A 161 -30.93 -1.48 -6.26
CA ARG A 161 -31.55 -2.64 -6.94
C ARG A 161 -31.68 -2.44 -8.45
N ARG A 162 -32.08 -1.23 -8.88
CA ARG A 162 -32.22 -0.87 -10.30
C ARG A 162 -30.88 -0.93 -11.07
N GLN A 163 -29.80 -0.43 -10.47
CA GLN A 163 -28.47 -0.48 -11.10
C GLN A 163 -27.96 -1.90 -11.30
N ILE A 164 -28.32 -2.84 -10.41
CA ILE A 164 -27.93 -4.26 -10.55
C ILE A 164 -28.72 -4.94 -11.68
N ILE A 165 -30.01 -4.64 -11.78
CA ILE A 165 -30.88 -5.15 -12.84
C ILE A 165 -30.40 -4.65 -14.20
N ASP A 166 -30.05 -3.36 -14.29
CA ASP A 166 -29.67 -2.72 -15.55
C ASP A 166 -28.25 -3.10 -16.00
N ASN A 167 -27.28 -3.14 -15.08
CA ASN A 167 -25.85 -3.26 -15.43
C ASN A 167 -25.24 -4.65 -15.16
N HIS A 168 -25.87 -5.49 -14.34
CA HIS A 168 -25.28 -6.76 -13.89
C HIS A 168 -26.15 -8.00 -14.16
N THR A 169 -27.35 -7.84 -14.73
CA THR A 169 -28.19 -8.96 -15.16
C THR A 169 -28.08 -9.14 -16.67
N THR A 170 -27.36 -10.17 -17.11
CA THR A 170 -27.15 -10.45 -18.54
C THR A 170 -28.48 -10.79 -19.25
N THR A 171 -28.57 -10.50 -20.55
CA THR A 171 -29.76 -10.82 -21.36
C THR A 171 -30.12 -12.29 -21.28
N ILE A 172 -29.10 -13.17 -21.27
CA ILE A 172 -29.26 -14.62 -21.14
C ILE A 172 -29.93 -14.99 -19.81
N ALA A 173 -29.50 -14.41 -18.69
CA ALA A 173 -30.10 -14.69 -17.38
C ALA A 173 -31.56 -14.21 -17.29
N ARG A 174 -31.91 -13.11 -17.98
CA ARG A 174 -33.29 -12.61 -18.04
C ARG A 174 -34.19 -13.55 -18.82
N GLU A 175 -33.76 -14.01 -19.99
CA GLU A 175 -34.56 -14.91 -20.81
C GLU A 175 -34.76 -16.28 -20.15
N LEU A 176 -33.72 -16.81 -19.51
CA LEU A 176 -33.79 -18.09 -18.80
C LEU A 176 -34.81 -18.07 -17.63
N MET A 177 -35.01 -16.91 -16.99
CA MET A 177 -35.93 -16.72 -15.87
C MET A 177 -37.30 -16.15 -16.27
N GLY A 178 -37.65 -16.19 -17.57
CA GLY A 178 -38.97 -15.82 -18.07
C GLY A 178 -39.16 -14.33 -18.38
N GLY A 179 -38.09 -13.61 -18.72
CA GLY A 179 -38.14 -12.29 -19.38
C GLY A 179 -38.66 -11.13 -18.52
N ARG A 180 -38.67 -11.29 -17.19
CA ARG A 180 -39.16 -10.25 -16.27
C ARG A 180 -38.08 -9.20 -16.00
N ASN A 181 -38.26 -8.00 -16.55
CA ASN A 181 -37.33 -6.87 -16.43
C ASN A 181 -37.09 -6.31 -15.02
N ASP A 182 -37.82 -6.77 -13.99
CA ASP A 182 -37.61 -6.35 -12.59
C ASP A 182 -37.01 -7.47 -11.71
N THR A 183 -36.48 -8.53 -12.34
CA THR A 183 -35.95 -9.69 -11.62
C THR A 183 -34.43 -9.64 -11.58
N LEU A 184 -33.88 -9.54 -10.38
CA LEU A 184 -32.45 -9.67 -10.15
C LEU A 184 -32.05 -11.15 -10.18
N VAL A 185 -31.09 -11.51 -11.03
CA VAL A 185 -30.50 -12.85 -11.04
C VAL A 185 -29.12 -12.79 -10.39
N LEU A 186 -28.99 -13.40 -9.20
CA LEU A 186 -27.74 -13.46 -8.44
C LEU A 186 -27.13 -14.85 -8.60
N ILE A 187 -25.94 -14.93 -9.18
CA ILE A 187 -25.14 -16.16 -9.20
C ILE A 187 -24.14 -16.05 -8.05
N VAL A 188 -24.38 -16.82 -6.99
CA VAL A 188 -23.48 -16.93 -5.86
C VAL A 188 -22.68 -18.22 -6.02
N ASP A 189 -21.40 -18.10 -6.36
CA ASP A 189 -20.48 -19.23 -6.28
C ASP A 189 -20.19 -19.50 -4.79
N GLY A 190 -20.40 -20.75 -4.36
CA GLY A 190 -20.28 -21.22 -2.98
C GLY A 190 -18.85 -21.22 -2.42
N THR A 191 -17.88 -20.64 -3.13
CA THR A 191 -16.47 -20.61 -2.74
C THR A 191 -16.20 -19.88 -1.40
N TYR A 192 -17.13 -19.05 -0.89
CA TYR A 192 -16.95 -18.30 0.36
C TYR A 192 -18.10 -18.46 1.38
N ILE A 193 -18.99 -19.43 1.18
CA ILE A 193 -20.07 -19.69 2.14
C ILE A 193 -19.51 -20.60 3.24
N TYR A 194 -19.15 -20.02 4.39
CA TYR A 194 -18.87 -20.80 5.59
C TYR A 194 -20.18 -21.37 6.12
N ILE A 195 -20.46 -22.63 5.82
CA ILE A 195 -21.59 -23.36 6.41
C ILE A 195 -21.11 -23.90 7.76
N GLN A 196 -21.49 -23.24 8.84
CA GLN A 196 -21.31 -23.77 10.19
C GLN A 196 -22.25 -24.97 10.35
N VAL A 197 -21.69 -26.17 10.30
CA VAL A 197 -22.43 -27.39 10.67
C VAL A 197 -22.41 -27.46 12.20
N ASN A 198 -23.56 -27.33 12.85
CA ASN A 198 -23.69 -27.44 14.30
C ASN A 198 -23.08 -28.77 14.79
N GLU A 199 -22.05 -28.70 15.64
CA GLU A 199 -21.63 -29.82 16.45
C GLU A 199 -22.76 -30.19 17.42
N LYS A 200 -23.07 -31.48 17.47
CA LYS A 200 -24.19 -32.04 18.21
C LYS A 200 -24.11 -31.68 19.68
N VAL A 201 -25.22 -31.16 20.21
CA VAL A 201 -25.56 -31.28 21.62
C VAL A 201 -25.74 -32.78 21.91
N SER A 202 -24.86 -33.33 22.74
CA SER A 202 -25.07 -34.56 23.52
C SER A 202 -24.22 -34.50 24.78
#